data_AF-A0A346NGD6-F1
#
_entry.id   AF-A0A346NGD6-F1
#
_cell.length_a   1.000
_cell.length_b   1.000
_cell.length_c   1.000
_cell.angle_alpha   90.00
_cell.angle_beta   90.00
_cell.angle_gamma   90.00
#
_symmetry.space_group_name_H-M   'P 1'
#
loop_
_entity.id
_entity.type
_entity.pdbx_description
1 polymer ?
#
loop_
_entity_poly.entity_id
_entity_poly.type
_entity_poly.pdbx_seq_one_letter_code
_entity_poly.pdbx_strand_id
1 'polypeptide(L)'
;PRNYHELCNMFNDIFRKAPVYGDLGPPVYMIMARIMNTQAGFSAFTKQSLNFHFKKLFDTWGLFLSSKDSRNVLVADQFDDKHYGWLSERAKSAMVKHYNGRTFEEVFICDERSPYHGFTSYDDFFNRRFRDRDIDRPVVGGIDDTTLISAACESLSYNVSHNVQSLDTLFIKGEAYSL
;
A
#
# COMPACT_ATOMS: atom_id res chain seq x y z
N PRO A 1 -0.25 -9.15 -19.69
CA PRO A 1 -0.03 -10.51 -20.22
C PRO A 1 -0.88 -10.77 -21.47
N ARG A 2 -0.30 -11.37 -22.53
CA ARG A 2 -1.04 -11.83 -23.73
C ARG A 2 -1.57 -13.25 -23.62
N ASN A 3 -0.96 -14.08 -22.77
CA ASN A 3 -1.34 -15.45 -22.51
C ASN A 3 -0.95 -15.84 -21.06
N TYR A 4 -1.33 -17.05 -20.64
CA TYR A 4 -1.10 -17.50 -19.26
C TYR A 4 0.39 -17.72 -18.93
N HIS A 5 1.22 -18.12 -19.90
CA HIS A 5 2.67 -18.24 -19.68
C HIS A 5 3.30 -16.88 -19.37
N GLU A 6 2.93 -15.84 -20.13
CA GLU A 6 3.37 -14.48 -19.88
C GLU A 6 2.90 -14.00 -18.50
N LEU A 7 1.65 -14.31 -18.11
CA LEU A 7 1.14 -13.99 -16.77
C LEU A 7 1.97 -14.66 -15.68
N CYS A 8 2.23 -15.97 -15.79
CA CYS A 8 3.04 -16.72 -14.83
C CYS A 8 4.48 -16.18 -14.75
N ASN A 9 5.08 -15.78 -15.87
CA ASN A 9 6.42 -15.19 -15.90
C ASN A 9 6.45 -13.82 -15.22
N MET A 10 5.45 -12.97 -15.47
CA MET A 10 5.34 -11.66 -14.80
C MET A 10 5.16 -11.83 -13.28
N PHE A 11 4.33 -12.77 -12.84
CA PHE A 11 4.20 -13.12 -11.42
C PHE A 11 5.49 -13.65 -10.82
N ASN A 12 6.19 -14.54 -11.52
CA ASN A 12 7.47 -15.06 -11.06
C ASN A 12 8.52 -13.94 -10.88
N ASP A 13 8.44 -12.88 -11.68
CA ASP A 13 9.29 -11.70 -11.52
C ASP A 13 8.91 -10.85 -10.29
N ILE A 14 7.62 -10.49 -10.15
CA ILE A 14 7.20 -9.55 -9.10
C ILE A 14 7.18 -10.16 -7.70
N PHE A 15 6.86 -11.46 -7.55
CA PHE A 15 6.77 -12.11 -6.25
C PHE A 15 8.13 -12.39 -5.59
N ARG A 16 9.22 -11.96 -6.22
CA ARG A 16 10.60 -12.09 -5.71
C ARG A 16 11.26 -10.75 -5.44
N LYS A 17 10.50 -9.65 -5.53
CA LYS A 17 11.02 -8.29 -5.42
C LYS A 17 10.15 -7.49 -4.45
N ALA A 18 10.80 -6.58 -3.74
CA ALA A 18 10.09 -5.55 -2.99
C ALA A 18 9.76 -4.39 -3.96
N PRO A 19 8.59 -3.73 -3.81
CA PRO A 19 8.26 -2.57 -4.63
C PRO A 19 9.20 -1.38 -4.35
N VAL A 20 9.67 -0.72 -5.40
CA VAL A 20 10.45 0.54 -5.32
C VAL A 20 9.52 1.75 -5.28
N TYR A 21 9.99 2.89 -4.76
CA TYR A 21 9.23 4.13 -4.77
C TYR A 21 9.20 4.73 -6.18
N GLY A 22 8.03 5.13 -6.70
CA GLY A 22 7.92 5.70 -8.05
C GLY A 22 6.48 5.78 -8.54
N ASP A 23 6.29 5.94 -9.86
CA ASP A 23 4.97 6.00 -10.52
C ASP A 23 4.32 4.61 -10.73
N LEU A 24 4.87 3.57 -10.10
CA LEU A 24 4.33 2.22 -10.18
C LEU A 24 3.09 2.09 -9.27
N GLY A 25 1.94 1.76 -9.87
CA GLY A 25 0.80 1.24 -9.11
C GLY A 25 1.13 -0.12 -8.46
N PRO A 26 0.23 -0.68 -7.62
CA PRO A 26 0.46 -1.96 -6.97
C PRO A 26 0.87 -3.04 -8.01
N PRO A 27 2.05 -3.68 -7.90
CA PRO A 27 2.63 -4.48 -8.98
C PRO A 27 1.70 -5.57 -9.53
N VAL A 28 0.96 -6.23 -8.65
CA VAL A 28 -0.03 -7.26 -9.00
C VAL A 28 -1.16 -6.64 -9.81
N TYR A 29 -1.69 -5.49 -9.39
CA TYR A 29 -2.75 -4.79 -10.14
C TYR A 29 -2.25 -4.39 -11.54
N MET A 30 -1.02 -3.89 -11.66
CA MET A 30 -0.46 -3.48 -12.96
C MET A 30 -0.38 -4.64 -13.97
N ILE A 31 -0.13 -5.87 -13.51
CA ILE A 31 -0.17 -7.08 -14.35
C ILE A 31 -1.61 -7.46 -14.70
N MET A 32 -2.51 -7.33 -13.74
CA MET A 32 -3.84 -7.94 -13.77
C MET A 32 -4.94 -7.03 -14.32
N ALA A 33 -4.73 -5.71 -14.36
CA ALA A 33 -5.74 -4.72 -14.72
C ALA A 33 -6.45 -5.02 -16.04
N ARG A 34 -5.70 -5.51 -17.05
CA ARG A 34 -6.25 -5.84 -18.37
C ARG A 34 -7.15 -7.07 -18.37
N ILE A 35 -6.94 -8.03 -17.46
CA ILE A 35 -7.71 -9.28 -17.44
C ILE A 35 -8.84 -9.27 -16.41
N MET A 36 -8.68 -8.52 -15.31
CA MET A 36 -9.70 -8.38 -14.26
C MET A 36 -10.99 -7.74 -14.77
N ASN A 37 -10.91 -6.82 -15.73
CA ASN A 37 -12.06 -6.10 -16.27
C ASN A 37 -12.72 -6.83 -17.46
N THR A 38 -12.71 -8.17 -17.47
CA THR A 38 -13.32 -8.98 -18.53
C THR A 38 -14.23 -10.05 -17.95
N GLN A 39 -15.26 -10.48 -18.68
CA GLN A 39 -16.18 -11.54 -18.23
C GLN A 39 -15.45 -12.86 -17.94
N ALA A 40 -14.43 -13.18 -18.76
CA ALA A 40 -13.58 -14.34 -18.56
C ALA A 40 -12.75 -14.21 -17.27
N GLY A 41 -12.18 -13.02 -17.01
CA GLY A 41 -11.49 -12.70 -15.77
C GLY A 41 -12.39 -12.84 -14.55
N PHE A 42 -13.57 -12.24 -14.57
CA PHE A 42 -14.57 -12.39 -13.51
C PHE A 42 -14.87 -13.86 -13.23
N SER A 43 -15.12 -14.65 -14.28
CA SER A 43 -15.41 -16.08 -14.16
C SER A 43 -14.23 -16.88 -13.61
N ALA A 44 -12.98 -16.46 -13.89
CA ALA A 44 -11.77 -17.11 -13.39
C ALA A 44 -11.48 -16.75 -11.93
N PHE A 45 -11.52 -15.46 -11.56
CA PHE A 45 -11.17 -14.98 -10.21
C PHE A 45 -12.24 -15.29 -9.15
N THR A 46 -13.42 -15.75 -9.56
CA THR A 46 -14.43 -16.32 -8.66
C THR A 46 -14.22 -17.81 -8.40
N LYS A 47 -13.29 -18.49 -9.10
CA LYS A 47 -12.99 -19.91 -8.86
C LYS A 47 -12.14 -20.08 -7.61
N GLN A 48 -12.66 -20.83 -6.65
CA GLN A 48 -11.94 -21.20 -5.42
C GLN A 48 -10.59 -21.87 -5.70
N SER A 49 -10.52 -22.73 -6.71
CA SER A 49 -9.26 -23.40 -7.09
C SER A 49 -8.18 -22.42 -7.55
N LEU A 50 -8.56 -21.35 -8.26
CA LEU A 50 -7.62 -20.31 -8.65
C LEU A 50 -7.20 -19.47 -7.44
N ASN A 51 -8.16 -19.05 -6.62
CA ASN A 51 -7.91 -18.24 -5.42
C ASN A 51 -7.03 -18.96 -4.40
N PHE A 52 -7.12 -20.29 -4.30
CA PHE A 52 -6.22 -21.11 -3.50
C PHE A 52 -4.75 -20.97 -3.93
N HIS A 53 -4.47 -20.93 -5.23
CA HIS A 53 -3.11 -20.74 -5.73
C HIS A 53 -2.62 -19.31 -5.57
N PHE A 54 -3.50 -18.32 -5.80
CA PHE A 54 -3.19 -16.91 -5.50
C PHE A 54 -2.82 -16.71 -4.04
N LYS A 55 -3.58 -17.31 -3.11
CA LYS A 55 -3.25 -17.26 -1.69
C LYS A 55 -1.83 -17.76 -1.43
N LYS A 56 -1.44 -18.91 -2.00
CA LYS A 56 -0.06 -19.42 -1.84
C LYS A 56 1.00 -18.46 -2.37
N LEU A 57 0.74 -17.82 -3.51
CA LEU A 57 1.65 -16.82 -4.08
C LEU A 57 1.79 -15.61 -3.15
N PHE A 58 0.67 -15.08 -2.65
CA PHE A 58 0.68 -13.95 -1.72
C PHE A 58 1.31 -14.29 -0.37
N ASP A 59 1.02 -15.47 0.18
CA ASP A 59 1.65 -15.93 1.41
C ASP A 59 3.18 -16.02 1.24
N THR A 60 3.65 -16.56 0.11
CA THR A 60 5.09 -16.66 -0.21
C THR A 60 5.73 -15.29 -0.36
N TRP A 61 5.06 -14.37 -1.06
CA TRP A 61 5.58 -13.01 -1.23
C TRP A 61 5.58 -12.23 0.08
N GLY A 62 4.54 -12.39 0.92
CA GLY A 62 4.50 -11.83 2.27
C GLY A 62 5.66 -12.31 3.13
N LEU A 63 5.99 -13.61 3.09
CA LEU A 63 7.18 -14.13 3.76
C LEU A 63 8.47 -13.47 3.27
N PHE A 64 8.59 -13.23 1.97
CA PHE A 64 9.73 -12.49 1.41
C PHE A 64 9.75 -11.02 1.86
N LEU A 65 8.63 -10.30 1.78
CA LEU A 65 8.51 -8.88 2.16
C LEU A 65 8.70 -8.65 3.67
N SER A 66 8.42 -9.66 4.49
CA SER A 66 8.71 -9.68 5.92
C SER A 66 10.15 -10.10 6.25
N SER A 67 10.95 -10.51 5.26
CA SER A 67 12.34 -10.94 5.45
C SER A 67 13.35 -9.80 5.28
N LYS A 68 14.57 -10.02 5.76
CA LYS A 68 15.70 -9.09 5.60
C LYS A 68 16.11 -8.86 4.14
N ASP A 69 15.80 -9.78 3.23
CA ASP A 69 16.19 -9.69 1.82
C ASP A 69 15.36 -8.65 1.04
N SER A 70 14.18 -8.32 1.56
CA SER A 70 13.30 -7.28 0.98
C SER A 70 13.79 -5.85 1.23
N ARG A 71 14.82 -5.65 2.05
CA ARG A 71 15.34 -4.32 2.40
C ARG A 71 16.14 -3.66 1.28
N ASN A 72 16.42 -4.37 0.19
CA ASN A 72 17.20 -3.85 -0.94
C ASN A 72 16.59 -2.60 -1.60
N VAL A 73 15.31 -2.32 -1.37
CA VAL A 73 14.62 -1.08 -1.82
C VAL A 73 14.58 0.03 -0.76
N LEU A 74 15.01 -0.25 0.48
CA LEU A 74 15.09 0.71 1.58
C LEU A 74 16.43 1.45 1.56
N VAL A 75 16.74 2.06 0.43
CA VAL A 75 18.01 2.74 0.16
C VAL A 75 17.76 4.17 -0.31
N ALA A 76 18.82 4.98 -0.41
CA ALA A 76 18.73 6.36 -0.90
C ALA A 76 18.90 6.47 -2.42
N ASP A 77 19.34 5.39 -3.07
CA ASP A 77 19.69 5.31 -4.48
C ASP A 77 18.50 5.57 -5.41
N GLN A 78 18.81 6.04 -6.60
CA GLN A 78 17.90 6.10 -7.73
C GLN A 78 18.12 4.86 -8.61
N PHE A 79 17.04 4.16 -8.97
CA PHE A 79 17.12 2.97 -9.82
C PHE A 79 16.99 3.33 -11.32
N ASP A 80 16.13 4.29 -11.65
CA ASP A 80 15.99 4.89 -12.99
C ASP A 80 15.34 6.28 -12.91
N ASP A 81 14.99 6.88 -14.05
CA ASP A 81 14.39 8.23 -14.15
C ASP A 81 13.11 8.44 -13.33
N LYS A 82 12.44 7.35 -12.92
CA LYS A 82 11.14 7.37 -12.26
C LYS A 82 11.10 6.61 -10.93
N HIS A 83 12.06 5.71 -10.72
CA HIS A 83 12.10 4.82 -9.57
C HIS A 83 13.27 5.11 -8.64
N TYR A 84 12.99 5.15 -7.35
CA TYR A 84 13.92 5.48 -6.28
C TYR A 84 13.78 4.48 -5.13
N GLY A 85 14.82 4.39 -4.31
CA GLY A 85 14.72 3.77 -3.00
C GLY A 85 13.81 4.57 -2.07
N TRP A 86 13.21 3.87 -1.11
CA TRP A 86 12.25 4.44 -0.17
C TRP A 86 12.86 5.43 0.83
N LEU A 87 14.18 5.41 1.01
CA LEU A 87 14.93 6.33 1.86
C LEU A 87 15.63 7.43 1.06
N SER A 88 15.33 7.56 -0.23
CA SER A 88 15.74 8.71 -1.03
C SER A 88 15.08 9.99 -0.53
N GLU A 89 15.74 11.13 -0.74
CA GLU A 89 15.18 12.45 -0.38
C GLU A 89 13.81 12.70 -1.00
N ARG A 90 13.61 12.23 -2.23
CA ARG A 90 12.32 12.33 -2.93
C ARG A 90 11.21 11.54 -2.22
N ALA A 91 11.50 10.28 -1.87
CA ALA A 91 10.54 9.43 -1.18
C ALA A 91 10.24 9.96 0.23
N LYS A 92 11.27 10.33 1.00
CA LYS A 92 11.12 10.91 2.34
C LYS A 92 10.28 12.19 2.31
N SER A 93 10.63 13.14 1.44
CA SER A 93 9.90 14.40 1.29
C SER A 93 8.42 14.19 0.96
N ALA A 94 8.11 13.22 0.10
CA ALA A 94 6.73 12.88 -0.22
C ALA A 94 6.00 12.29 1.00
N MET A 95 6.66 11.41 1.77
CA MET A 95 6.08 10.78 2.94
C MET A 95 5.81 11.76 4.09
N VAL A 96 6.63 12.81 4.25
CA VAL A 96 6.46 13.81 5.33
C VAL A 96 5.79 15.12 4.91
N LYS A 97 5.34 15.23 3.66
CA LYS A 97 4.74 16.45 3.09
C LYS A 97 3.66 17.10 3.97
N HIS A 98 2.90 16.30 4.72
CA HIS A 98 1.77 16.74 5.53
C HIS A 98 2.04 16.79 7.05
N TYR A 99 3.31 16.76 7.47
CA TYR A 99 3.71 16.73 8.88
C TYR A 99 4.41 18.02 9.33
N ASN A 100 3.88 19.17 8.90
CA ASN A 100 4.28 20.50 9.39
C ASN A 100 5.80 20.78 9.35
N GLY A 101 6.49 20.32 8.30
CA GLY A 101 7.92 20.56 8.11
C GLY A 101 8.85 19.64 8.90
N ARG A 102 8.32 18.64 9.61
CA ARG A 102 9.13 17.62 10.29
C ARG A 102 9.83 16.70 9.29
N THR A 103 11.02 16.22 9.66
CA THR A 103 11.78 15.25 8.87
C THR A 103 11.20 13.83 9.01
N PHE A 104 11.64 12.91 8.13
CA PHE A 104 11.22 11.51 8.20
C PHE A 104 11.59 10.87 9.54
N GLU A 105 12.79 11.16 10.03
CA GLU A 105 13.36 10.63 11.27
C GLU A 105 12.68 11.20 12.52
N GLU A 106 12.17 12.42 12.44
CA GLU A 106 11.38 13.05 13.49
C GLU A 106 9.98 12.42 13.59
N VAL A 107 9.33 12.13 12.47
CA VAL A 107 7.97 11.60 12.41
C VAL A 107 7.91 10.11 12.73
N PHE A 108 8.85 9.31 12.22
CA PHE A 108 8.80 7.85 12.34
C PHE A 108 9.87 7.31 13.28
N ILE A 109 9.58 6.17 13.91
CA ILE A 109 10.57 5.42 14.70
C ILE A 109 11.57 4.77 13.74
N CYS A 110 12.74 5.37 13.64
CA CYS A 110 13.88 4.86 12.87
C CYS A 110 15.20 5.44 13.41
N ASP A 111 16.33 4.95 12.89
CA ASP A 111 17.67 5.45 13.18
C ASP A 111 18.46 5.62 11.87
N GLU A 112 18.63 6.86 11.40
CA GLU A 112 19.36 7.20 10.17
C GLU A 112 20.79 6.64 10.10
N ARG A 113 21.42 6.38 11.26
CA ARG A 113 22.79 5.86 11.34
C ARG A 113 22.85 4.35 11.21
N SER A 114 21.72 3.67 11.41
CA SER A 114 21.61 2.23 11.24
C SER A 114 21.39 1.85 9.78
N PRO A 115 21.92 0.71 9.30
CA PRO A 115 21.58 0.18 7.98
C PRO A 115 20.07 0.13 7.77
N TYR A 116 19.61 0.59 6.61
CA TYR A 116 18.18 0.65 6.27
C TYR A 116 17.33 1.44 7.28
N HIS A 117 17.92 2.42 7.96
CA HIS A 117 17.31 3.20 9.04
C HIS A 117 16.81 2.36 10.23
N GLY A 118 17.37 1.17 10.43
CA GLY A 118 16.96 0.23 11.47
C GLY A 118 15.76 -0.64 11.11
N PHE A 119 15.14 -0.46 9.93
CA PHE A 119 14.04 -1.32 9.49
C PHE A 119 14.54 -2.73 9.16
N THR A 120 13.79 -3.72 9.63
CA THR A 120 14.14 -5.14 9.55
C THR A 120 13.68 -5.81 8.25
N SER A 121 12.68 -5.23 7.57
CA SER A 121 12.10 -5.72 6.32
C SER A 121 11.33 -4.59 5.60
N TYR A 122 10.89 -4.85 4.37
CA TYR A 122 9.99 -3.96 3.65
C TYR A 122 8.67 -3.77 4.41
N ASP A 123 8.10 -4.85 4.95
CA ASP A 123 6.85 -4.78 5.70
C ASP A 123 6.99 -3.99 7.00
N ASP A 124 8.13 -4.08 7.69
CA ASP A 124 8.44 -3.28 8.88
C ASP A 124 8.51 -1.78 8.54
N PHE A 125 9.11 -1.44 7.38
CA PHE A 125 9.09 -0.07 6.87
C PHE A 125 7.69 0.39 6.44
N PHE A 126 6.92 -0.44 5.74
CA PHE A 126 5.61 -0.02 5.23
C PHE A 126 4.57 0.12 6.35
N ASN A 127 4.73 -0.65 7.44
CA ASN A 127 3.97 -0.54 8.69
C ASN A 127 4.71 0.26 9.78
N ARG A 128 5.68 1.10 9.40
CA ARG A 128 6.48 1.90 10.33
C ARG A 128 5.59 2.70 11.30
N ARG A 129 6.04 2.80 12.54
CA ARG A 129 5.32 3.47 13.61
C ARG A 129 5.72 4.93 13.73
N PHE A 130 4.76 5.76 14.14
CA PHE A 130 5.02 7.14 14.52
C PHE A 130 5.87 7.20 15.78
N ARG A 131 6.80 8.16 15.82
CA ARG A 131 7.63 8.44 16.99
C ARG A 131 6.82 9.15 18.06
N ASP A 132 6.05 10.16 17.66
CA ASP A 132 5.15 10.88 18.55
C ASP A 132 3.75 10.93 17.93
N ARG A 133 2.93 9.94 18.33
CA ARG A 133 1.57 9.80 17.81
C ARG A 133 0.69 11.00 18.20
N ASP A 134 0.89 11.60 19.36
CA ASP A 134 -0.01 12.66 19.83
C ASP A 134 0.27 13.98 19.09
N ILE A 135 1.49 14.18 18.60
CA ILE A 135 1.84 15.28 17.70
C ILE A 135 1.40 15.00 16.26
N ASP A 136 1.72 13.81 15.73
CA ASP A 136 1.51 13.51 14.31
C ASP A 136 0.09 13.05 13.98
N ARG A 137 -0.61 12.45 14.95
CA ARG A 137 -1.98 11.92 14.85
C ARG A 137 -2.82 12.28 16.09
N PRO A 138 -3.02 13.58 16.37
CA PRO A 138 -3.82 13.99 17.52
C PRO A 138 -5.27 13.50 17.39
N VAL A 139 -5.81 12.95 18.47
CA VAL A 139 -7.23 12.58 18.58
C VAL A 139 -7.99 13.78 19.15
N VAL A 140 -8.85 14.39 18.33
CA VAL A 140 -9.70 15.50 18.76
C VAL A 140 -10.67 15.02 19.84
N GLY A 141 -10.75 15.75 20.97
CA GLY A 141 -11.57 15.36 22.14
C GLY A 141 -10.91 14.32 23.05
N GLY A 142 -9.78 13.74 22.65
CA GLY A 142 -9.14 12.64 23.36
C GLY A 142 -9.79 11.29 23.07
N ILE A 143 -9.12 10.20 23.49
CA ILE A 143 -9.57 8.84 23.18
C ILE A 143 -10.86 8.42 23.91
N ASP A 144 -11.20 9.13 25.00
CA ASP A 144 -12.36 8.82 25.84
C ASP A 144 -13.64 9.53 25.36
N ASP A 145 -13.55 10.51 24.48
CA ASP A 145 -14.72 11.22 23.95
C ASP A 145 -15.38 10.40 22.83
N THR A 146 -16.41 9.64 23.19
CA THR A 146 -17.17 8.83 22.25
C THR A 146 -18.20 9.62 21.44
N THR A 147 -18.28 10.94 21.58
CA THR A 147 -19.21 11.80 20.81
C THR A 147 -18.62 12.27 19.48
N LEU A 148 -17.30 12.14 19.32
CA LEU A 148 -16.57 12.53 18.12
C LEU A 148 -16.10 11.29 17.33
N ILE A 149 -16.28 11.32 16.02
CA ILE A 149 -15.81 10.28 15.10
C ILE A 149 -14.71 10.90 14.22
N SER A 150 -13.48 10.43 14.37
CA SER A 150 -12.35 10.85 13.55
C SER A 150 -12.20 9.99 12.29
N ALA A 151 -11.39 10.47 11.33
CA ALA A 151 -10.97 9.64 10.21
C ALA A 151 -10.19 8.41 10.70
N ALA A 152 -10.40 7.26 10.05
CA ALA A 152 -9.76 6.00 10.42
C ALA A 152 -8.30 5.88 9.94
N CYS A 153 -7.93 6.62 8.90
CA CYS A 153 -6.61 6.62 8.29
C CYS A 153 -6.35 7.92 7.52
N GLU A 154 -5.10 8.12 7.10
CA GLU A 154 -4.76 9.20 6.16
C GLU A 154 -5.49 8.99 4.84
N SER A 155 -6.54 9.77 4.61
CA SER A 155 -7.42 9.64 3.46
C SER A 155 -8.07 10.97 3.12
N LEU A 156 -8.64 11.04 1.93
CA LEU A 156 -9.50 12.13 1.51
C LEU A 156 -10.93 11.60 1.40
N SER A 157 -11.88 12.29 1.99
CA SER A 157 -13.31 11.98 1.85
C SER A 157 -13.76 12.26 0.42
N TYR A 158 -14.27 11.24 -0.27
CA TYR A 158 -14.79 11.39 -1.64
C TYR A 158 -16.24 11.85 -1.67
N ASN A 159 -17.11 11.20 -0.91
CA ASN A 159 -18.52 11.51 -0.82
C ASN A 159 -19.05 11.19 0.58
N VAL A 160 -20.05 11.95 1.03
CA VAL A 160 -20.75 11.72 2.30
C VAL A 160 -22.25 11.70 2.00
N SER A 161 -22.93 10.66 2.46
CA SER A 161 -24.38 10.53 2.33
C SER A 161 -24.98 10.22 3.69
N HIS A 162 -26.09 10.86 4.00
CA HIS A 162 -26.77 10.73 5.30
C HIS A 162 -28.08 9.96 5.13
N ASN A 163 -28.48 9.24 6.18
CA ASN A 163 -29.74 8.48 6.22
C ASN A 163 -29.89 7.46 5.08
N VAL A 164 -28.78 6.84 4.66
CA VAL A 164 -28.76 5.82 3.61
C VAL A 164 -29.62 4.63 4.03
N GLN A 165 -30.50 4.19 3.14
CA GLN A 165 -31.38 3.04 3.31
C GLN A 165 -30.78 1.79 2.68
N SER A 166 -31.21 0.61 3.13
CA SER A 166 -30.69 -0.69 2.66
C SER A 166 -30.78 -0.94 1.14
N LEU A 167 -31.70 -0.27 0.45
CA LEU A 167 -31.94 -0.42 -0.99
C LEU A 167 -31.49 0.81 -1.80
N ASP A 168 -30.78 1.75 -1.17
CA ASP A 168 -30.27 2.91 -1.88
C ASP A 168 -29.18 2.50 -2.87
N THR A 169 -29.23 3.12 -4.05
CA THR A 169 -28.14 3.01 -5.03
C THR A 169 -27.09 4.06 -4.70
N LEU A 170 -25.89 3.60 -4.38
CA LEU A 170 -24.73 4.45 -4.09
C LEU A 170 -23.92 4.63 -5.36
N PHE A 171 -23.34 5.81 -5.55
CA PHE A 171 -22.49 6.10 -6.70
C PHE A 171 -21.06 6.37 -6.26
N ILE A 172 -20.12 5.62 -6.84
CA ILE A 172 -18.68 5.86 -6.67
C ILE A 172 -18.08 6.01 -8.07
N LYS A 173 -17.55 7.20 -8.38
CA LYS A 173 -16.94 7.52 -9.68
C LYS A 173 -17.87 7.26 -10.88
N GLY A 174 -19.16 7.54 -10.72
CA GLY A 174 -20.18 7.39 -11.77
C GLY A 174 -20.73 5.98 -11.94
N GLU A 175 -20.19 5.00 -11.22
CA GLU A 175 -20.67 3.62 -11.22
C GLU A 175 -21.63 3.39 -10.04
N ALA A 176 -22.75 2.72 -10.31
CA ALA A 176 -23.77 2.39 -9.32
C ALA A 176 -23.39 1.13 -8.53
N TYR A 177 -23.54 1.17 -7.21
CA TYR A 177 -23.28 0.08 -6.27
C TYR A 177 -24.45 -0.09 -5.30
N SER A 178 -24.73 -1.33 -4.91
CA SER A 178 -25.57 -1.65 -3.76
C SER A 178 -24.71 -1.75 -2.49
N LEU A 179 -25.30 -1.49 -1.32
CA LEU A 179 -24.71 -1.78 -0.01
C LEU A 179 -24.35 -3.26 0.17
#